data_AF-A0A0F9UFI6-F1
#
_entry.id   AF-A0A0F9UFI6-F1
#
_cell.length_a   1.000
_cell.length_b   1.000
_cell.length_c   1.000
_cell.angle_alpha   90.00
_cell.angle_beta   90.00
_cell.angle_gamma   90.00
#
_symmetry.space_group_name_H-M   'P 1'
#
loop_
_entity.id
_entity.type
_entity.pdbx_description
1 polymer ?
#
loop_
_entity_poly.entity_id
_entity_poly.type
_entity_poly.pdbx_seq_one_letter_code
_entity_poly.pdbx_strand_id
1 'polypeptide(L)'
;MTRHLDLSPLTAALEGAARNHAEARRREAQRDLSRLELAMLLRRFGLEERARSDAVAKDDAANIPAAEAETLRAKVRAELGLLARLARRRDPRYDINRHIAVMRLARWLEGGRSWQTRETEPGSGRSKNQRFRRAVARRPTRQFQRPTLF
;
A
#
# COMPACT_ATOMS: atom_id res chain seq x y z
N MET A 1 33.72 15.43 42.24
CA MET A 1 33.36 15.88 40.88
C MET A 1 32.54 14.78 40.21
N THR A 2 31.22 14.93 40.16
CA THR A 2 30.31 13.97 39.53
C THR A 2 30.25 14.26 38.01
N ARG A 3 30.80 13.37 37.19
CA ARG A 3 30.61 13.41 35.73
C ARG A 3 29.13 13.17 35.44
N HIS A 4 28.44 14.20 34.97
CA HIS A 4 27.09 14.07 34.44
C HIS A 4 27.20 13.27 33.14
N LEU A 5 26.77 12.00 33.15
CA LEU A 5 26.68 11.20 31.93
C LEU A 5 25.50 11.73 31.12
N ASP A 6 25.78 12.31 29.95
CA ASP A 6 24.75 12.70 29.00
C ASP A 6 24.18 11.44 28.33
N LEU A 7 23.02 11.01 28.82
CA LEU A 7 22.29 9.86 28.31
C LEU A 7 21.44 10.19 27.07
N SER A 8 21.38 11.46 26.66
CA SER A 8 20.55 11.93 25.54
C SER A 8 20.82 11.21 24.20
N PRO A 9 22.07 10.90 23.82
CA PRO A 9 22.32 10.14 22.58
C PRO A 9 21.81 8.71 22.66
N LEU A 10 21.90 8.08 23.84
CA LEU A 10 21.45 6.70 24.06
C LEU A 10 19.92 6.61 24.06
N THR A 11 19.24 7.56 24.71
CA THR A 11 17.76 7.62 24.68
C THR A 11 17.24 7.88 23.28
N ALA A 12 17.86 8.79 22.52
CA ALA A 12 17.51 9.04 21.12
C ALA A 12 17.71 7.81 20.22
N ALA A 13 18.80 7.07 20.42
CA ALA A 13 19.06 5.83 19.68
C ALA A 13 18.02 4.74 20.00
N LEU A 14 17.65 4.58 21.28
CA LEU A 14 16.62 3.63 21.70
C LEU A 14 15.23 4.01 21.16
N GLU A 15 14.87 5.29 21.18
CA GLU A 15 13.63 5.76 20.57
C GLU A 15 13.60 5.49 19.06
N GLY A 16 14.72 5.73 18.36
CA GLY A 16 14.85 5.44 16.94
C GLY A 16 14.68 3.95 16.64
N ALA A 17 15.34 3.09 17.41
CA ALA A 17 15.22 1.64 17.29
C ALA A 17 13.78 1.15 17.55
N ALA A 18 13.12 1.67 18.60
CA ALA A 18 11.74 1.33 18.92
C ALA A 18 10.77 1.74 17.81
N ARG A 19 10.96 2.94 17.22
CA ARG A 19 10.16 3.39 16.06
C ARG A 19 10.36 2.48 14.85
N ASN A 20 11.61 2.16 14.52
CA ASN A 20 11.94 1.26 13.41
C ASN A 20 11.32 -0.12 13.59
N HIS A 21 11.37 -0.67 14.81
CA HIS A 21 10.74 -1.95 15.12
C HIS A 21 9.21 -1.89 14.98
N ALA A 22 8.56 -0.86 15.53
CA ALA A 22 7.12 -0.68 15.40
C ALA A 22 6.70 -0.52 13.93
N GLU A 23 7.47 0.21 13.11
CA GLU A 23 7.23 0.34 11.68
C GLU A 23 7.41 -1.00 10.94
N ALA A 24 8.45 -1.76 11.26
CA ALA A 24 8.67 -3.09 10.68
C ALA A 24 7.49 -4.02 10.95
N ARG A 25 6.99 -4.05 12.20
CA ARG A 25 5.81 -4.83 12.59
C ARG A 25 4.55 -4.40 11.85
N ARG A 26 4.34 -3.09 11.66
CA ARG A 26 3.22 -2.56 10.86
C ARG A 26 3.31 -2.98 9.39
N ARG A 27 4.52 -2.94 8.81
CA ARG A 27 4.75 -3.36 7.41
C ARG A 27 4.50 -4.85 7.24
N GLU A 28 4.91 -5.67 8.21
CA GLU A 28 4.66 -7.10 8.22
C GLU A 28 3.15 -7.42 8.26
N ALA A 29 2.41 -6.86 9.22
CA ALA A 29 0.96 -7.03 9.30
C ALA A 29 0.24 -6.56 8.03
N GLN A 30 0.71 -5.47 7.42
CA GLN A 30 0.18 -4.97 6.15
C GLN A 30 0.43 -5.94 4.99
N ARG A 31 1.57 -6.63 4.94
CA ARG A 31 1.87 -7.64 3.92
C ARG A 31 0.94 -8.84 4.03
N ASP A 32 0.68 -9.31 5.25
CA ASP A 32 -0.22 -10.44 5.48
C ASP A 32 -1.65 -10.12 5.04
N LEU A 33 -2.15 -8.94 5.42
CA LEU A 33 -3.46 -8.46 4.95
C LEU A 33 -3.51 -8.35 3.41
N SER A 34 -2.45 -7.83 2.79
CA SER A 34 -2.37 -7.73 1.34
C SER A 34 -2.35 -9.10 0.65
N ARG A 35 -1.64 -10.10 1.20
CA ARG A 35 -1.65 -11.48 0.68
C ARG A 35 -3.03 -12.12 0.79
N LEU A 36 -3.73 -11.94 1.91
CA LEU A 36 -5.10 -12.42 2.09
C LEU A 36 -6.05 -11.75 1.09
N GLU A 37 -5.90 -10.45 0.86
CA GLU A 37 -6.68 -9.71 -0.14
C GLU A 37 -6.47 -10.27 -1.56
N LEU A 38 -5.22 -10.55 -1.95
CA LEU A 38 -4.90 -11.17 -3.25
C LEU A 38 -5.53 -12.55 -3.36
N ALA A 39 -5.35 -13.40 -2.34
CA ALA A 39 -5.90 -14.75 -2.32
C ALA A 39 -7.43 -14.74 -2.45
N MET A 40 -8.13 -13.87 -1.71
CA MET A 40 -9.58 -13.74 -1.81
C MET A 40 -10.04 -13.31 -3.21
N LEU A 41 -9.34 -12.36 -3.84
CA LEU A 41 -9.67 -11.91 -5.19
C LEU A 41 -9.44 -13.01 -6.22
N LEU A 42 -8.28 -13.67 -6.20
CA LEU A 42 -7.98 -14.78 -7.11
C LEU A 42 -9.00 -15.92 -6.97
N ARG A 43 -9.36 -16.27 -5.72
CA ARG A 43 -10.43 -17.25 -5.45
C ARG A 43 -11.77 -16.78 -6.03
N ARG A 44 -12.15 -15.53 -5.82
CA ARG A 44 -13.41 -14.96 -6.32
C ARG A 44 -13.53 -15.04 -7.84
N PHE A 45 -12.43 -14.87 -8.57
CA PHE A 45 -12.42 -15.02 -10.03
C PHE A 45 -12.27 -16.47 -10.50
N GLY A 46 -12.22 -17.43 -9.57
CA GLY A 46 -12.23 -18.86 -9.84
C GLY A 46 -10.87 -19.43 -10.17
N LEU A 47 -9.79 -18.88 -9.60
CA LEU A 47 -8.46 -19.52 -9.69
C LEU A 47 -8.37 -20.69 -8.71
N GLU A 48 -7.87 -21.82 -9.21
CA GLU A 48 -7.69 -23.06 -8.46
C GLU A 48 -6.76 -22.88 -7.25
N GLU A 49 -7.01 -23.63 -6.17
CA GLU A 49 -6.30 -23.47 -4.88
C GLU A 49 -4.79 -23.54 -5.03
N ARG A 50 -4.30 -24.51 -5.81
CA ARG A 50 -2.87 -24.76 -5.97
C ARG A 50 -2.18 -23.61 -6.71
N ALA A 51 -2.68 -23.26 -7.90
CA ALA A 51 -2.16 -22.15 -8.69
C ALA A 51 -2.22 -20.82 -7.93
N ARG A 52 -3.30 -20.62 -7.17
CA ARG A 52 -3.47 -19.46 -6.31
C ARG A 52 -2.44 -19.40 -5.18
N SER A 53 -2.24 -20.51 -4.47
CA SER A 53 -1.30 -20.56 -3.35
C SER A 53 0.12 -20.24 -3.81
N ASP A 54 0.56 -20.82 -4.93
CA ASP A 54 1.88 -20.59 -5.50
C ASP A 54 2.06 -19.12 -5.93
N ALA A 55 1.06 -18.55 -6.62
CA ALA A 55 1.12 -17.16 -7.09
C ALA A 55 1.08 -16.14 -5.94
N VAL A 56 0.32 -16.41 -4.87
CA VAL A 56 0.26 -15.55 -3.66
C VAL A 56 1.55 -15.64 -2.86
N ALA A 57 2.10 -16.85 -2.68
CA ALA A 57 3.33 -17.06 -1.92
C ALA A 57 4.52 -16.31 -2.54
N LYS A 58 4.61 -16.33 -3.87
CA LYS A 58 5.67 -15.63 -4.63
C LYS A 58 5.34 -14.18 -4.98
N ASP A 59 4.09 -13.75 -4.79
CA ASP A 59 3.58 -12.43 -5.21
C ASP A 59 3.87 -12.13 -6.69
N ASP A 60 3.67 -13.14 -7.54
CA ASP A 60 4.03 -13.07 -8.95
C ASP A 60 3.03 -13.83 -9.83
N ALA A 61 2.37 -13.07 -10.72
CA ALA A 61 1.36 -13.56 -11.64
C ALA A 61 1.91 -14.53 -12.69
N ALA A 62 3.22 -14.53 -12.96
CA ALA A 62 3.86 -15.48 -13.87
C ALA A 62 3.77 -16.93 -13.37
N ASN A 63 3.48 -17.14 -12.08
CA ASN A 63 3.28 -18.49 -11.51
C ASN A 63 1.87 -19.04 -11.74
N ILE A 64 0.98 -18.30 -12.40
CA ILE A 64 -0.34 -18.79 -12.79
C ILE A 64 -0.21 -19.53 -14.13
N PRO A 65 -0.77 -20.75 -14.27
CA PRO A 65 -0.80 -21.45 -15.55
C PRO A 65 -1.38 -20.59 -16.67
N ALA A 66 -0.77 -20.61 -17.86
CA ALA A 66 -1.12 -19.68 -18.95
C ALA A 66 -2.62 -19.67 -19.32
N ALA A 67 -3.23 -20.86 -19.42
CA ALA A 67 -4.66 -21.01 -19.72
C ALA A 67 -5.57 -20.41 -18.63
N GLU A 68 -5.20 -20.58 -17.36
CA GLU A 68 -5.91 -19.98 -16.23
C GLU A 68 -5.70 -18.47 -16.19
N ALA A 69 -4.48 -18.00 -16.48
CA ALA A 69 -4.14 -16.59 -16.49
C ALA A 69 -4.92 -15.81 -17.57
N GLU A 70 -5.08 -16.37 -18.77
CA GLU A 70 -5.90 -15.77 -19.84
C GLU A 70 -7.38 -15.67 -19.43
N THR A 71 -7.92 -16.77 -18.90
CA THR A 71 -9.31 -16.82 -18.41
C THR A 71 -9.53 -15.78 -17.30
N LEU A 72 -8.59 -15.69 -16.36
CA LEU A 72 -8.61 -14.74 -15.26
C LEU A 72 -8.55 -13.30 -15.76
N ARG A 73 -7.64 -12.99 -16.69
CA ARG A 73 -7.54 -11.65 -17.33
C ARG A 73 -8.85 -11.27 -18.04
N ALA A 74 -9.48 -12.20 -18.75
CA ALA A 74 -10.75 -11.95 -19.42
C ALA A 74 -11.87 -11.60 -18.42
N LYS A 75 -12.01 -12.38 -17.33
CA LYS A 75 -12.98 -12.11 -16.26
C LYS A 75 -12.73 -10.77 -15.57
N VAL A 76 -11.47 -10.44 -15.27
CA VAL A 76 -11.08 -9.17 -14.64
C VAL A 76 -11.40 -7.98 -15.56
N ARG A 77 -11.12 -8.07 -16.86
CA ARG A 77 -11.47 -7.02 -17.84
C ARG A 77 -12.98 -6.82 -17.94
N ALA A 78 -13.76 -7.89 -17.97
CA ALA A 78 -15.22 -7.81 -18.01
C ALA A 78 -15.79 -7.12 -16.76
N GLU A 79 -15.24 -7.45 -15.60
CA GLU A 79 -15.59 -6.85 -14.32
C GLU A 79 -15.24 -5.35 -14.25
N LEU A 80 -14.06 -4.95 -14.73
CA LEU A 80 -13.70 -3.53 -14.86
C LEU A 80 -14.67 -2.78 -15.78
N GLY A 81 -15.04 -3.38 -16.91
CA GLY A 81 -16.03 -2.82 -17.82
C GLY A 81 -17.42 -2.67 -17.18
N LEU A 82 -17.83 -3.60 -16.33
CA LEU A 82 -19.06 -3.50 -15.53
C LEU A 82 -18.97 -2.35 -14.53
N LEU A 83 -17.90 -2.29 -13.71
CA LEU A 83 -17.73 -1.27 -12.68
C LEU A 83 -17.63 0.14 -13.29
N ALA A 84 -16.93 0.30 -14.41
CA ALA A 84 -16.86 1.56 -15.14
C ALA A 84 -18.23 2.01 -15.69
N ARG A 85 -19.10 1.07 -16.09
CA ARG A 85 -20.47 1.38 -16.50
C ARG A 85 -21.32 1.81 -15.30
N LEU A 86 -21.25 1.09 -14.19
CA LEU A 86 -21.97 1.42 -12.95
C LEU A 86 -21.56 2.79 -12.40
N ALA A 87 -20.24 3.09 -12.39
CA ALA A 87 -19.70 4.38 -11.97
C ALA A 87 -20.28 5.54 -12.79
N ARG A 88 -20.29 5.40 -14.13
CA ARG A 88 -20.82 6.44 -15.04
C ARG A 88 -22.31 6.71 -14.83
N ARG A 89 -23.08 5.66 -14.51
CA ARG A 89 -24.52 5.76 -14.23
C ARG A 89 -24.85 6.19 -12.80
N ARG A 90 -23.83 6.36 -11.94
CA ARG A 90 -24.00 6.59 -10.49
C ARG A 90 -24.90 5.52 -9.85
N ASP A 91 -24.78 4.29 -10.32
CA ASP A 91 -25.60 3.17 -9.85
C ASP A 91 -25.27 2.87 -8.37
N PRO A 92 -26.26 2.69 -7.48
CA PRO A 92 -26.01 2.34 -6.07
C PRO A 92 -25.20 1.07 -5.86
N ARG A 93 -25.17 0.17 -6.84
CA ARG A 93 -24.37 -1.07 -6.81
C ARG A 93 -22.88 -0.82 -7.10
N TYR A 94 -22.50 0.40 -7.49
CA TYR A 94 -21.12 0.77 -7.69
C TYR A 94 -20.37 0.81 -6.35
N ASP A 95 -19.32 0.01 -6.26
CA ASP A 95 -18.40 0.00 -5.12
C ASP A 95 -17.01 0.44 -5.58
N ILE A 96 -16.56 1.58 -5.06
CA ILE A 96 -15.25 2.16 -5.36
C ILE A 96 -14.11 1.27 -4.85
N ASN A 97 -14.26 0.61 -3.70
CA ASN A 97 -13.23 -0.27 -3.14
C ASN A 97 -13.09 -1.53 -4.00
N ARG A 98 -14.22 -2.09 -4.45
CA ARG A 98 -14.23 -3.19 -5.43
C ARG A 98 -13.51 -2.77 -6.71
N HIS A 99 -13.80 -1.58 -7.23
CA HIS A 99 -13.16 -1.08 -8.45
C HIS A 99 -11.64 -0.93 -8.30
N ILE A 100 -11.18 -0.32 -7.20
CA ILE A 100 -9.76 -0.19 -6.89
C ILE A 100 -9.08 -1.56 -6.78
N ALA A 101 -9.71 -2.51 -6.07
CA ALA A 101 -9.17 -3.85 -5.90
C ALA A 101 -9.01 -4.59 -7.24
N VAL A 102 -10.01 -4.51 -8.11
CA VAL A 102 -9.99 -5.15 -9.44
C VAL A 102 -8.99 -4.45 -10.37
N MET A 103 -8.86 -3.12 -10.33
CA MET A 103 -7.84 -2.40 -11.10
C MET A 103 -6.43 -2.81 -10.69
N ARG A 104 -6.18 -2.92 -9.38
CA ARG A 104 -4.89 -3.39 -8.87
C ARG A 104 -4.61 -4.82 -9.31
N LEU A 105 -5.63 -5.69 -9.35
CA LEU A 105 -5.50 -7.07 -9.83
C LEU A 105 -5.15 -7.13 -11.31
N ALA A 106 -5.82 -6.34 -12.16
CA ALA A 106 -5.49 -6.25 -13.56
C ALA A 106 -4.01 -5.86 -13.77
N ARG A 107 -3.53 -4.82 -13.07
CA ARG A 107 -2.15 -4.36 -13.15
C ARG A 107 -1.14 -5.43 -12.71
N TRP A 108 -1.44 -6.17 -11.64
CA TRP A 108 -0.59 -7.26 -11.17
C TRP A 108 -0.55 -8.42 -12.18
N LEU A 109 -1.68 -8.77 -12.81
CA LEU A 109 -1.76 -9.81 -13.85
C LEU A 109 -1.05 -9.44 -15.17
N GLU A 110 -0.83 -8.15 -15.41
CA GLU A 110 -0.09 -7.62 -16.55
C GLU A 110 1.43 -7.60 -16.32
N GLY A 111 1.92 -8.16 -15.21
CA GLY A 111 3.35 -8.11 -14.85
C GLY A 111 3.76 -6.77 -14.27
N GLY A 112 2.80 -6.00 -13.75
CA GLY A 112 3.09 -4.79 -12.97
C GLY A 112 3.83 -5.08 -11.66
N ARG A 113 4.01 -4.05 -10.84
CA ARG A 113 4.67 -4.17 -9.53
C ARG A 113 3.97 -5.19 -8.62
N SER A 114 4.72 -5.73 -7.66
CA SER A 114 4.25 -6.65 -6.63
C SER A 114 2.98 -6.16 -5.94
N TRP A 115 2.07 -7.08 -5.63
CA TRP A 115 0.79 -6.77 -4.96
C TRP A 115 1.01 -6.10 -3.60
N GLN A 116 2.08 -6.51 -2.91
CA GLN A 116 2.46 -5.99 -1.61
C GLN A 116 2.99 -4.56 -1.65
N THR A 117 3.44 -4.06 -2.81
CA THR A 117 3.80 -2.66 -2.96
C THR A 117 2.53 -1.83 -3.12
N ARG A 118 1.86 -1.54 -2.00
CA ARG A 118 0.93 -0.41 -1.94
C ARG A 118 1.71 0.83 -2.40
N GLU A 119 1.09 1.64 -3.25
CA GLU A 119 1.53 3.00 -3.61
C GLU A 119 1.64 3.88 -2.35
N THR A 120 2.69 3.61 -1.57
CA THR A 120 3.23 4.42 -0.49
C THR A 120 4.53 5.07 -0.97
N GLU A 121 4.81 5.02 -2.28
CA GLU A 121 5.72 5.97 -2.89
C GLU A 121 5.26 7.41 -2.56
N PRO A 122 6.20 8.34 -2.27
CA PRO A 122 5.89 9.74 -2.02
C PRO A 122 5.24 10.33 -3.28
N GLY A 123 3.91 10.34 -3.32
CA GLY A 123 3.15 10.42 -4.56
C GLY A 123 1.68 10.03 -4.39
N SER A 124 1.37 9.27 -3.33
CA SER A 124 -0.01 9.04 -2.89
C SER A 124 -0.75 10.37 -2.74
N GLY A 125 -2.06 10.36 -3.06
CA GLY A 125 -2.88 11.54 -3.32
C GLY A 125 -2.72 12.74 -2.37
N ARG A 126 -2.16 12.61 -1.16
CA ARG A 126 -1.74 13.75 -0.33
C ARG A 126 -0.77 14.73 -1.01
N SER A 127 0.23 14.27 -1.77
CA SER A 127 1.18 15.20 -2.43
C SER A 127 0.56 15.92 -3.64
N LYS A 128 -0.34 15.23 -4.36
CA LYS A 128 -1.07 15.81 -5.49
C LYS A 128 -2.30 16.63 -5.07
N ASN A 129 -2.92 16.32 -3.94
CA ASN A 129 -4.12 16.98 -3.44
C ASN A 129 -3.78 18.33 -2.79
N GLN A 130 -4.26 19.40 -3.42
CA GLN A 130 -3.95 20.78 -3.10
C GLN A 130 -4.28 21.15 -1.62
N ARG A 131 -5.27 20.49 -1.02
CA ARG A 131 -5.63 20.67 0.40
C ARG A 131 -4.49 20.31 1.36
N PHE A 132 -3.74 19.25 1.08
CA PHE A 132 -2.66 18.80 1.96
C PHE A 132 -1.34 19.56 1.72
N ARG A 133 -1.12 20.10 0.51
CA ARG A 133 0.02 20.99 0.22
C ARG A 133 -0.02 22.27 1.07
N ARG A 134 -1.20 22.84 1.28
CA ARG A 134 -1.38 24.06 2.11
C ARG A 134 -1.07 23.85 3.59
N ALA A 135 -1.27 22.64 4.11
CA ALA A 135 -1.00 22.34 5.52
C ALA A 135 0.51 22.22 5.82
N VAL A 136 1.30 21.73 4.86
CA VAL A 136 2.76 21.63 5.01
C VAL A 136 3.43 22.99 4.84
N ALA A 137 2.96 23.81 3.89
CA ALA A 137 3.46 25.18 3.70
C ALA A 137 3.17 26.13 4.88
N ARG A 138 2.25 25.75 5.78
CA ARG A 138 1.85 26.55 6.95
C ARG A 138 2.48 26.11 8.26
N ARG A 139 3.43 25.16 8.26
CA ARG A 139 4.24 24.94 9.46
C ARG A 139 5.29 26.06 9.52
N PRO A 140 5.16 27.06 10.41
CA PRO A 140 6.25 27.99 10.62
C PRO A 140 7.44 27.16 11.09
N THR A 141 8.53 27.23 10.33
CA THR A 141 9.85 26.85 10.79
C THR A 141 10.06 27.68 12.07
N ARG A 142 9.90 27.06 13.25
CA ARG A 142 10.31 27.68 14.51
C ARG A 142 11.81 27.83 14.41
N GLN A 143 12.26 28.98 13.90
CA GLN A 143 13.62 29.44 14.05
C GLN A 143 13.87 29.50 15.54
N PHE A 144 14.66 28.54 16.04
CA PHE A 144 15.27 28.63 17.34
C PHE A 144 16.20 29.85 17.31
N GLN A 145 15.70 31.00 17.75
CA GLN A 145 16.57 32.12 18.12
C GLN A 145 17.33 31.68 19.36
N ARG A 146 18.65 31.48 19.22
CA ARG A 146 19.55 31.30 20.35
C ARG A 146 19.64 32.64 21.10
N PRO A 147 19.44 32.68 22.42
CA PRO A 147 19.67 33.90 23.18
C PRO A 147 21.18 34.16 23.25
N THR A 148 21.62 35.28 22.67
CA THR A 148 22.89 35.93 22.99
C THR A 148 22.80 36.47 24.40
N LEU A 149 23.55 35.87 25.33
CA LEU A 149 23.84 36.47 26.63
C LEU A 149 25.03 37.41 26.46
N PHE A 150 24.85 38.65 26.90
CA PHE A 150 25.90 39.64 27.15
C PHE A 150 26.75 39.22 28.36
#